data_AF-A0A950KYA2-F1
#
_entry.id   AF-A0A950KYA2-F1
#
_cell.length_a   1.000
_cell.length_b   1.000
_cell.length_c   1.000
_cell.angle_alpha   90.00
_cell.angle_beta   90.00
_cell.angle_gamma   90.00
#
_symmetry.space_group_name_H-M   'P 1'
#
loop_
_entity.id
_entity.type
_entity.pdbx_description
1 polymer ?
#
loop_
_entity_poly.entity_id
_entity_poly.type
_entity_poly.pdbx_seq_one_letter_code
_entity_poly.pdbx_strand_id
1 'polypeptide(L)'
;MALVAYRLAFRGPIHLGTGREGDLADLDVLPRSDTIASAIVALWRHIASGASDQEASRIAAQPPFAVSSAMPAVLAGGKWETLLFLPPGIFDRVPRLSGAERKSLKRVRFASIESLRSLLNGRIPPGVATRGDALVPANFDGELWTNRSRLRLHVDRMGDRPMDGQLYEFGGIHLANNVCLTVIIDFIDASCRSNVEAALALLGDEGIGADRTAGYGSFVVDNVEEGFVADLGTGARLSLSLLHPTRDEIERGLLDPPAEYLITSRGGWATSTSASSFRRKIVNMLAEGSLVNDLGSQRYG
;
A
#
# COMPACT_ATOMS: atom_id res chain seq x y z
N MET A 1 5.53 20.84 -3.22
CA MET A 1 4.67 20.52 -4.38
C MET A 1 3.38 19.93 -3.86
N ALA A 2 2.30 20.01 -4.64
CA ALA A 2 1.04 19.38 -4.27
C ALA A 2 1.13 17.86 -4.47
N LEU A 3 0.42 17.09 -3.66
CA LEU A 3 0.36 15.63 -3.81
C LEU A 3 -0.43 15.26 -5.06
N VAL A 4 -0.04 14.18 -5.73
CA VAL A 4 -0.74 13.68 -6.93
C VAL A 4 -1.25 12.27 -6.64
N ALA A 5 -2.55 12.04 -6.83
CA ALA A 5 -3.14 10.72 -6.65
C ALA A 5 -3.31 10.02 -8.01
N TYR A 6 -2.81 8.80 -8.11
CA TYR A 6 -2.91 7.94 -9.28
C TYR A 6 -3.84 6.78 -8.97
N ARG A 7 -4.94 6.66 -9.72
CA ARG A 7 -5.85 5.52 -9.61
C ARG A 7 -5.43 4.42 -10.58
N LEU A 8 -5.27 3.22 -10.04
CA LEU A 8 -4.76 2.02 -10.66
C LEU A 8 -5.91 1.01 -10.79
N ALA A 9 -6.38 0.81 -12.01
CA ALA A 9 -7.38 -0.21 -12.34
C ALA A 9 -6.67 -1.52 -12.70
N PHE A 10 -6.68 -2.48 -11.78
CA PHE A 10 -6.04 -3.79 -11.97
C PHE A 10 -6.81 -4.63 -12.99
N ARG A 11 -6.06 -5.25 -13.91
CA ARG A 11 -6.58 -6.13 -14.97
C ARG A 11 -6.44 -7.61 -14.63
N GLY A 12 -5.55 -7.93 -13.71
CA GLY A 12 -5.31 -9.26 -13.20
C GLY A 12 -5.30 -9.32 -11.67
N PRO A 13 -5.29 -10.52 -11.08
CA PRO A 13 -5.17 -10.69 -9.65
C PRO A 13 -3.82 -10.21 -9.12
N ILE A 14 -3.77 -9.83 -7.86
CA ILE A 14 -2.57 -9.37 -7.17
C ILE A 14 -2.04 -10.50 -6.28
N HIS A 15 -0.74 -10.80 -6.37
CA HIS A 15 -0.08 -11.71 -5.44
C HIS A 15 1.09 -11.01 -4.76
N LEU A 16 0.99 -10.87 -3.44
CA LEU A 16 2.00 -10.26 -2.59
C LEU A 16 2.28 -11.22 -1.43
N GLY A 17 3.36 -11.98 -1.49
CA GLY A 17 3.76 -12.81 -0.36
C GLY A 17 4.15 -11.96 0.84
N THR A 18 3.83 -12.41 2.05
CA THR A 18 4.19 -11.69 3.31
C THR A 18 5.68 -11.76 3.64
N GLY A 19 6.48 -12.46 2.84
CA GLY A 19 7.93 -12.63 3.03
C GLY A 19 8.30 -13.64 4.13
N ARG A 20 7.31 -14.33 4.71
CA ARG A 20 7.49 -15.49 5.60
C ARG A 20 7.84 -16.73 4.79
N GLU A 21 8.72 -17.57 5.33
CA GLU A 21 9.10 -18.83 4.68
C GLU A 21 7.97 -19.85 4.78
N GLY A 22 7.73 -20.58 3.68
CA GLY A 22 6.89 -21.78 3.68
C GLY A 22 5.40 -21.58 3.46
N ASP A 23 4.89 -20.34 3.45
CA ASP A 23 3.47 -20.06 3.24
C ASP A 23 3.25 -19.06 2.09
N LEU A 24 3.09 -19.59 0.87
CA LEU A 24 2.75 -18.81 -0.33
C LEU A 24 1.24 -18.49 -0.41
N ALA A 25 0.44 -18.94 0.56
CA ALA A 25 -0.97 -18.58 0.70
C ALA A 25 -1.17 -17.38 1.64
N ASP A 26 -0.20 -17.09 2.51
CA ASP A 26 -0.17 -15.87 3.33
C ASP A 26 0.15 -14.66 2.43
N LEU A 27 -0.87 -13.81 2.24
CA LEU A 27 -0.80 -12.65 1.34
C LEU A 27 -0.93 -11.34 2.10
N ASP A 28 -0.07 -10.38 1.74
CA ASP A 28 -0.41 -8.99 1.91
C ASP A 28 -1.58 -8.67 0.97
N VAL A 29 -2.63 -8.03 1.50
CA VAL A 29 -3.87 -7.80 0.75
C VAL A 29 -3.66 -6.78 -0.37
N LEU A 30 -2.92 -5.70 -0.11
CA LEU A 30 -2.69 -4.60 -1.05
C LEU A 30 -1.19 -4.23 -1.09
N PRO A 31 -0.66 -3.72 -2.23
CA PRO A 31 0.73 -3.29 -2.32
C PRO A 31 1.06 -2.19 -1.31
N ARG A 32 2.15 -2.37 -0.56
CA ARG A 32 2.64 -1.37 0.41
C ARG A 32 3.67 -0.44 -0.24
N SER A 33 3.92 0.72 0.38
CA SER A 33 4.77 1.78 -0.16
C SER A 33 6.19 1.32 -0.47
N ASP A 34 6.77 0.45 0.36
CA ASP A 34 8.10 -0.14 0.14
C ASP A 34 8.17 -0.96 -1.16
N THR A 35 7.09 -1.69 -1.45
CA THR A 35 6.95 -2.55 -2.62
C THR A 35 6.78 -1.69 -3.87
N ILE A 36 5.92 -0.68 -3.80
CA ILE A 36 5.67 0.26 -4.92
C ILE A 36 6.94 1.07 -5.22
N ALA A 37 7.59 1.63 -4.20
CA ALA A 37 8.83 2.38 -4.37
C ALA A 37 9.95 1.50 -4.93
N SER A 38 10.11 0.28 -4.40
CA SER A 38 11.10 -0.68 -4.93
C SER A 38 10.83 -1.03 -6.39
N ALA A 39 9.57 -1.19 -6.79
CA ALA A 39 9.19 -1.51 -8.16
C ALA A 39 9.52 -0.35 -9.12
N ILE A 40 9.22 0.89 -8.74
CA ILE A 40 9.57 2.09 -9.51
C ILE A 40 11.10 2.22 -9.64
N VAL A 41 11.84 2.08 -8.54
CA VAL A 41 13.31 2.18 -8.53
C VAL A 41 13.95 1.04 -9.33
N ALA A 42 13.40 -0.18 -9.28
CA ALA A 42 13.92 -1.30 -10.07
C ALA A 42 13.84 -1.06 -11.58
N LEU A 43 12.85 -0.30 -12.04
CA LEU A 43 12.69 0.06 -13.44
C LEU A 43 13.44 1.34 -13.83
N TRP A 44 14.11 2.01 -12.90
CA TRP A 44 14.67 3.35 -13.13
C TRP A 44 15.60 3.42 -14.35
N ARG A 45 16.44 2.39 -14.56
CA ARG A 45 17.35 2.33 -15.71
C ARG A 45 16.66 2.10 -17.05
N HIS A 46 15.47 1.51 -17.04
CA HIS A 46 14.68 1.30 -18.25
C HIS A 46 13.95 2.58 -18.68
N ILE A 47 13.60 3.44 -17.72
CA ILE A 47 12.82 4.66 -17.97
C ILE A 47 13.70 5.92 -18.12
N ALA A 48 14.76 6.04 -17.31
CA ALA A 48 15.69 7.16 -17.35
C ALA A 48 16.79 6.85 -18.36
N SER A 49 16.60 7.30 -19.59
CA SER A 49 17.54 7.11 -20.70
C SER A 49 18.95 7.59 -20.31
N GLY A 50 19.93 6.69 -20.36
CA GLY A 50 21.33 7.01 -20.03
C GLY A 50 21.67 7.00 -18.54
N ALA A 51 20.76 6.58 -17.66
CA ALA A 51 21.03 6.48 -16.23
C ALA A 51 22.20 5.52 -15.94
N SER A 52 23.24 6.06 -15.30
CA SER A 52 24.41 5.30 -14.88
C SER A 52 24.11 4.41 -13.66
N ASP A 53 24.97 3.43 -13.37
CA ASP A 53 24.87 2.63 -12.15
C ASP A 53 24.94 3.49 -10.87
N GLN A 54 25.71 4.58 -10.93
CA GLN A 54 25.82 5.54 -9.82
C GLN A 54 24.53 6.30 -9.60
N GLU A 55 23.84 6.68 -10.68
CA GLU A 55 22.54 7.33 -10.61
C GLU A 55 21.48 6.38 -10.05
N ALA A 56 21.40 5.15 -10.56
CA ALA A 56 20.47 4.14 -10.04
C ALA A 56 20.72 3.87 -8.54
N SER A 57 21.98 3.81 -8.11
CA SER A 57 22.34 3.66 -6.69
C SER A 57 21.93 4.87 -5.85
N ARG A 58 22.10 6.09 -6.37
CA ARG A 58 21.67 7.32 -5.71
C ARG A 58 20.16 7.37 -5.55
N ILE A 59 19.41 7.05 -6.61
CA ILE A 59 17.95 7.00 -6.60
C ILE A 59 17.44 5.93 -5.63
N ALA A 60 18.10 4.77 -5.57
CA ALA A 60 17.74 3.73 -4.61
C ALA A 60 18.01 4.14 -3.15
N ALA A 61 19.10 4.87 -2.90
CA ALA A 61 19.43 5.36 -1.56
C ALA A 61 18.57 6.54 -1.12
N GLN A 62 18.20 7.42 -2.06
CA GLN A 62 17.42 8.62 -1.82
C GLN A 62 16.47 8.87 -3.00
N PRO A 63 15.29 8.20 -3.02
CA PRO A 63 14.33 8.38 -4.09
C PRO A 63 13.87 9.84 -4.19
N PRO A 64 13.76 10.42 -5.39
CA PRO A 64 13.30 11.80 -5.59
C PRO A 64 11.77 11.95 -5.45
N PHE A 65 11.10 10.93 -4.91
CA PHE A 65 9.67 10.87 -4.68
C PHE A 65 9.40 10.11 -3.38
N ALA A 66 8.26 10.38 -2.76
CA ALA A 66 7.66 9.52 -1.74
C ALA A 66 6.32 8.99 -2.26
N VAL A 67 5.95 7.77 -1.88
CA VAL A 67 4.72 7.12 -2.34
C VAL A 67 3.96 6.50 -1.17
N SER A 68 2.64 6.66 -1.15
CA SER A 68 1.77 5.97 -0.20
C SER A 68 1.74 4.48 -0.47
N SER A 69 1.27 3.71 0.49
CA SER A 69 0.76 2.37 0.20
C SER A 69 -0.51 2.48 -0.64
N ALA A 70 -0.83 1.40 -1.37
CA ALA A 70 -2.04 1.34 -2.16
C ALA A 70 -3.26 1.30 -1.24
N MET A 71 -4.21 2.18 -1.55
CA MET A 71 -5.47 2.33 -0.82
C MET A 71 -6.64 2.00 -1.75
N PRO A 72 -7.73 1.38 -1.28
CA PRO A 72 -8.87 1.12 -2.14
C PRO A 72 -9.57 2.43 -2.52
N ALA A 73 -9.99 2.53 -3.78
CA ALA A 73 -10.96 3.49 -4.26
C ALA A 73 -12.19 2.74 -4.75
N VAL A 74 -13.37 3.18 -4.32
CA VAL A 74 -14.64 2.51 -4.62
C VAL A 74 -15.52 3.37 -5.50
N LEU A 75 -16.20 2.76 -6.47
CA LEU A 75 -17.19 3.42 -7.30
C LEU A 75 -18.57 3.28 -6.65
N ALA A 76 -19.09 4.40 -6.14
CA ALA A 76 -20.41 4.47 -5.52
C ALA A 76 -21.16 5.71 -6.03
N GLY A 77 -22.44 5.54 -6.41
CA GLY A 77 -23.24 6.64 -6.96
C GLY A 77 -22.64 7.31 -8.20
N GLY A 78 -21.87 6.57 -9.01
CA GLY A 78 -21.22 7.08 -10.22
C GLY A 78 -19.95 7.91 -9.96
N LYS A 79 -19.45 7.96 -8.73
CA LYS A 79 -18.20 8.67 -8.37
C LYS A 79 -17.22 7.71 -7.71
N TRP A 80 -15.95 7.85 -8.08
CA TRP A 80 -14.86 7.17 -7.39
C TRP A 80 -14.52 7.91 -6.11
N GLU A 81 -14.40 7.18 -5.01
CA GLU A 81 -14.03 7.71 -3.71
C GLU A 81 -12.84 6.92 -3.15
N THR A 82 -11.73 7.61 -2.91
CA THR A 82 -10.53 7.02 -2.28
C THR A 82 -10.74 6.85 -0.78
N LEU A 83 -10.46 5.66 -0.26
CA LEU A 83 -10.58 5.33 1.16
C LEU A 83 -9.20 5.32 1.80
N LEU A 84 -9.00 6.14 2.84
CA LEU A 84 -7.75 6.26 3.58
C LEU A 84 -7.65 5.23 4.70
N PHE A 85 -6.42 4.98 5.15
CA PHE A 85 -6.16 4.15 6.32
C PHE A 85 -6.78 4.72 7.59
N LEU A 86 -7.31 3.84 8.44
CA LEU A 86 -7.81 4.18 9.77
C LEU A 86 -6.70 4.06 10.83
N PRO A 87 -6.64 5.01 11.77
CA PRO A 87 -5.82 4.89 12.96
C PRO A 87 -6.11 3.64 13.79
N PRO A 88 -5.06 3.01 14.37
CA PRO A 88 -5.28 1.91 15.30
C PRO A 88 -6.08 2.39 16.51
N GLY A 89 -7.09 1.61 16.91
CA GLY A 89 -7.92 1.95 18.07
C GLY A 89 -8.94 3.08 17.83
N ILE A 90 -9.09 3.60 16.59
CA ILE A 90 -10.01 4.73 16.33
C ILE A 90 -11.46 4.46 16.82
N PHE A 91 -11.93 3.22 16.75
CA PHE A 91 -13.27 2.84 17.20
C PHE A 91 -13.43 2.79 18.72
N ASP A 92 -12.33 2.69 19.47
CA ASP A 92 -12.37 2.72 20.95
C ASP A 92 -12.74 4.13 21.45
N ARG A 93 -12.49 5.16 20.63
CA ARG A 93 -12.84 6.55 20.88
C ARG A 93 -14.29 6.91 20.53
N VAL A 94 -15.02 5.99 19.87
CA VAL A 94 -16.42 6.22 19.48
C VAL A 94 -17.34 5.77 20.62
N PRO A 95 -18.03 6.70 21.31
CA PRO A 95 -18.92 6.35 22.40
C PRO A 95 -20.12 5.56 21.86
N ARG A 96 -20.70 4.69 22.70
CA ARG A 96 -21.97 3.96 22.46
C ARG A 96 -21.93 2.79 21.45
N LEU A 97 -20.77 2.38 20.94
CA LEU A 97 -20.67 1.10 20.22
C LEU A 97 -20.81 -0.08 21.20
N SER A 98 -21.68 -1.03 20.89
CA SER A 98 -21.78 -2.31 21.61
C SER A 98 -20.53 -3.16 21.39
N GLY A 99 -20.31 -4.17 22.24
CA GLY A 99 -19.16 -5.07 22.10
C GLY A 99 -19.15 -5.85 20.77
N ALA A 100 -20.32 -6.19 20.24
CA ALA A 100 -20.46 -6.89 18.96
C ALA A 100 -20.10 -5.97 17.78
N GLU A 101 -20.56 -4.72 17.79
CA GLU A 101 -20.21 -3.73 16.78
C GLU A 101 -18.71 -3.39 16.82
N ARG A 102 -18.12 -3.23 18.00
CA ARG A 102 -16.66 -3.05 18.10
C ARG A 102 -15.90 -4.21 17.49
N LYS A 103 -16.36 -5.46 17.73
CA LYS A 103 -15.70 -6.65 17.19
C LYS A 103 -15.77 -6.71 15.66
N SER A 104 -16.88 -6.33 15.04
CA SER A 104 -16.97 -6.28 13.57
C SER A 104 -16.11 -5.16 12.98
N LEU A 105 -16.02 -4.01 13.66
CA LEU A 105 -15.23 -2.86 13.21
C LEU A 105 -13.72 -3.03 13.38
N LYS A 106 -13.24 -3.94 14.24
CA LYS A 106 -11.80 -4.23 14.39
C LYS A 106 -11.09 -4.67 13.11
N ARG A 107 -11.84 -5.19 12.13
CA ARG A 107 -11.31 -5.60 10.82
C ARG A 107 -11.26 -4.46 9.81
N VAL A 108 -11.94 -3.36 10.09
CA VAL A 108 -12.00 -2.20 9.21
C VAL A 108 -10.68 -1.44 9.29
N ARG A 109 -10.06 -1.27 8.14
CA ARG A 109 -8.78 -0.60 7.93
C ARG A 109 -8.91 0.65 7.08
N PHE A 110 -10.00 0.79 6.32
CA PHE A 110 -10.17 1.89 5.37
C PHE A 110 -11.50 2.63 5.56
N ALA A 111 -11.49 3.95 5.33
CA ALA A 111 -12.70 4.76 5.27
C ALA A 111 -12.47 6.00 4.40
N SER A 112 -13.53 6.61 3.87
CA SER A 112 -13.40 7.87 3.15
C SER A 112 -12.89 9.01 4.03
N ILE A 113 -12.41 10.09 3.41
CA ILE A 113 -11.94 11.29 4.14
C ILE A 113 -13.04 11.81 5.09
N GLU A 114 -14.29 11.89 4.63
CA GLU A 114 -15.42 12.35 5.44
C GLU A 114 -15.72 11.38 6.60
N SER A 115 -15.68 10.08 6.33
CA SER A 115 -15.90 9.06 7.35
C SER A 115 -14.82 9.07 8.42
N LEU A 116 -13.56 9.15 8.00
CA LEU A 116 -12.41 9.25 8.88
C LEU A 116 -12.47 10.53 9.73
N ARG A 117 -12.83 11.67 9.13
CA ARG A 117 -13.04 12.93 9.88
C ARG A 117 -14.13 12.78 10.93
N SER A 118 -15.23 12.10 10.62
CA SER A 118 -16.31 11.83 11.61
C SER A 118 -15.80 10.97 12.76
N LEU A 119 -15.06 9.91 12.45
CA LEU A 119 -14.48 8.99 13.44
C LEU A 119 -13.44 9.68 14.34
N LEU A 120 -12.56 10.51 13.78
CA LEU A 120 -11.59 11.30 14.53
C LEU A 120 -12.26 12.27 15.52
N ASN A 121 -13.47 12.74 15.18
CA ASN A 121 -14.31 13.55 16.07
C ASN A 121 -15.18 12.71 17.02
N GLY A 122 -14.95 11.40 17.14
CA GLY A 122 -15.69 10.51 18.02
C GLY A 122 -17.14 10.27 17.59
N ARG A 123 -17.45 10.38 16.29
CA ARG A 123 -18.81 10.19 15.75
C ARG A 123 -18.84 9.01 14.78
N ILE A 124 -19.96 8.28 14.79
CA ILE A 124 -20.23 7.26 13.77
C ILE A 124 -20.59 8.01 12.48
N PRO A 125 -19.89 7.77 11.35
CA PRO A 125 -20.24 8.39 10.09
C PRO A 125 -21.64 7.94 9.62
N PRO A 126 -22.49 8.87 9.15
CA PRO A 126 -23.80 8.53 8.61
C PRO A 126 -23.67 7.94 7.20
N GLY A 127 -24.66 7.14 6.78
CA GLY A 127 -24.79 6.72 5.38
C GLY A 127 -23.67 5.79 4.87
N VAL A 128 -22.95 5.11 5.77
CA VAL A 128 -21.93 4.13 5.42
C VAL A 128 -22.35 2.71 5.80
N ALA A 129 -21.74 1.73 5.14
CA ALA A 129 -21.84 0.33 5.48
C ALA A 129 -20.44 -0.29 5.60
N THR A 130 -20.30 -1.30 6.45
CA THR A 130 -19.07 -2.11 6.50
C THR A 130 -19.06 -3.13 5.37
N ARG A 131 -17.97 -3.18 4.59
CA ARG A 131 -17.71 -4.19 3.56
C ARG A 131 -16.28 -4.68 3.70
N GLY A 132 -16.12 -5.92 4.16
CA GLY A 132 -14.81 -6.51 4.44
C GLY A 132 -13.99 -5.62 5.38
N ASP A 133 -12.95 -5.00 4.82
CA ASP A 133 -11.97 -4.21 5.56
C ASP A 133 -12.20 -2.69 5.43
N ALA A 134 -13.36 -2.23 4.93
CA ALA A 134 -13.63 -0.80 4.79
C ALA A 134 -15.03 -0.37 5.25
N LEU A 135 -15.14 0.91 5.62
CA LEU A 135 -16.38 1.66 5.61
C LEU A 135 -16.54 2.30 4.24
N VAL A 136 -17.62 1.94 3.55
CA VAL A 136 -17.96 2.40 2.20
C VAL A 136 -19.32 3.09 2.21
N PRO A 137 -19.66 3.93 1.22
CA PRO A 137 -21.00 4.45 1.08
C PRO A 137 -22.07 3.34 1.11
N ALA A 138 -23.21 3.58 1.76
CA ALA A 138 -24.25 2.56 1.96
C ALA A 138 -24.87 2.04 0.66
N ASN A 139 -24.76 2.80 -0.44
CA ASN A 139 -25.17 2.41 -1.78
C ASN A 139 -24.09 1.65 -2.57
N PHE A 140 -22.94 1.35 -1.98
CA PHE A 140 -21.95 0.45 -2.55
C PHE A 140 -22.46 -0.99 -2.48
N ASP A 141 -22.48 -1.66 -3.63
CA ASP A 141 -22.88 -3.05 -3.76
C ASP A 141 -21.67 -3.95 -4.04
N GLY A 142 -21.73 -5.18 -3.52
CA GLY A 142 -20.68 -6.19 -3.64
C GLY A 142 -19.61 -6.17 -2.55
N GLU A 143 -18.60 -7.01 -2.76
CA GLU A 143 -17.40 -7.12 -1.93
C GLU A 143 -16.29 -6.21 -2.48
N LEU A 144 -15.29 -5.89 -1.67
CA LEU A 144 -14.14 -5.10 -2.16
C LEU A 144 -13.20 -5.94 -3.02
N TRP A 145 -12.90 -7.16 -2.54
CA TRP A 145 -12.03 -8.12 -3.19
C TRP A 145 -12.26 -9.52 -2.62
N THR A 146 -11.81 -10.54 -3.36
CA THR A 146 -11.80 -11.94 -2.93
C THR A 146 -10.39 -12.50 -2.93
N ASN A 147 -10.08 -13.37 -1.95
CA ASN A 147 -8.88 -14.20 -2.01
C ASN A 147 -9.24 -15.52 -2.69
N ARG A 148 -8.54 -15.86 -3.77
CA ARG A 148 -8.67 -17.16 -4.45
C ARG A 148 -7.30 -17.84 -4.47
N SER A 149 -7.20 -19.05 -3.93
CA SER A 149 -6.00 -19.87 -4.06
C SER A 149 -6.16 -20.92 -5.17
N ARG A 150 -5.03 -21.26 -5.79
CA ARG A 150 -4.91 -22.39 -6.71
C ARG A 150 -3.74 -23.27 -6.29
N LEU A 151 -3.87 -24.58 -6.49
CA LEU A 151 -2.77 -25.51 -6.25
C LEU A 151 -1.76 -25.44 -7.41
N ARG A 152 -0.48 -25.43 -7.07
CA ARG A 152 0.64 -25.47 -8.03
C ARG A 152 1.66 -26.51 -7.62
N LEU A 153 2.36 -27.06 -8.61
CA LEU A 153 3.53 -27.92 -8.39
C LEU A 153 4.75 -27.06 -8.09
N HIS A 154 5.51 -27.44 -7.08
CA HIS A 154 6.81 -26.86 -6.79
C HIS A 154 7.77 -27.16 -7.95
N VAL A 155 8.58 -26.18 -8.34
CA VAL A 155 9.58 -26.33 -9.41
C VAL A 155 10.96 -26.30 -8.79
N ASP A 156 11.83 -27.24 -9.17
CA ASP A 156 13.21 -27.29 -8.72
C ASP A 156 13.99 -26.07 -9.26
N ARG A 157 14.58 -25.28 -8.35
CA ARG A 157 15.35 -24.07 -8.68
C ARG A 157 16.64 -24.36 -9.46
N MET A 158 17.15 -25.61 -9.43
CA MET A 158 18.36 -25.99 -10.15
C MET A 158 18.09 -26.54 -11.55
N GLY A 159 16.91 -27.14 -11.78
CA GLY A 159 16.59 -27.85 -13.01
C GLY A 159 15.38 -27.32 -13.79
N ASP A 160 14.61 -26.39 -13.22
CA ASP A 160 13.32 -25.91 -13.74
C ASP A 160 12.32 -27.06 -14.02
N ARG A 161 12.49 -28.19 -13.31
CA ARG A 161 11.64 -29.38 -13.43
C ARG A 161 10.59 -29.36 -12.33
N PRO A 162 9.33 -29.73 -12.64
CA PRO A 162 8.33 -29.97 -11.60
C PRO A 162 8.84 -31.02 -10.61
N MET A 163 8.80 -30.70 -9.32
CA MET A 163 9.04 -31.67 -8.27
C MET A 163 7.73 -32.41 -7.99
N ASP A 164 7.68 -33.68 -8.38
CA ASP A 164 6.53 -34.55 -8.11
C ASP A 164 6.24 -34.61 -6.60
N GLY A 165 4.96 -34.42 -6.25
CA GLY A 165 4.46 -34.59 -4.88
C GLY A 165 4.54 -33.36 -3.98
N GLN A 166 5.08 -32.22 -4.44
CA GLN A 166 5.08 -30.98 -3.66
C GLN A 166 4.07 -29.98 -4.26
N LEU A 167 2.82 -30.07 -3.80
CA LEU A 167 1.80 -29.06 -4.11
C LEU A 167 1.88 -27.92 -3.11
N TYR A 168 1.72 -26.68 -3.59
CA TYR A 168 1.55 -25.50 -2.73
C TYR A 168 0.34 -24.69 -3.20
N GLU A 169 -0.32 -24.01 -2.25
CA GLU A 169 -1.36 -23.05 -2.58
C GLU A 169 -0.75 -21.70 -2.97
N PHE A 170 -1.19 -21.18 -4.11
CA PHE A 170 -0.82 -19.87 -4.60
C PHE A 170 -2.06 -18.97 -4.58
N GLY A 171 -2.11 -18.08 -3.59
CA GLY A 171 -3.21 -17.13 -3.45
C GLY A 171 -3.19 -16.00 -4.48
N GLY A 172 -4.32 -15.33 -4.67
CA GLY A 172 -4.44 -14.11 -5.45
C GLY A 172 -5.62 -13.27 -5.00
N ILE A 173 -5.38 -11.98 -4.80
CA ILE A 173 -6.40 -10.98 -4.49
C ILE A 173 -7.03 -10.48 -5.79
N HIS A 174 -8.35 -10.68 -5.91
CA HIS A 174 -9.13 -10.25 -7.07
C HIS A 174 -10.02 -9.09 -6.64
N LEU A 175 -9.75 -7.88 -7.14
CA LEU A 175 -10.57 -6.70 -6.89
C LEU A 175 -11.92 -6.83 -7.61
N ALA A 176 -12.98 -6.29 -7.01
CA ALA A 176 -14.27 -6.15 -7.69
C ALA A 176 -14.20 -5.07 -8.78
N ASN A 177 -15.06 -5.15 -9.80
CA ASN A 177 -15.05 -4.24 -10.94
C ASN A 177 -15.30 -2.76 -10.57
N ASN A 178 -15.96 -2.52 -9.44
CA ASN A 178 -16.22 -1.19 -8.88
C ASN A 178 -15.16 -0.80 -7.82
N VAL A 179 -13.99 -1.44 -7.84
CA VAL A 179 -12.88 -1.17 -6.93
C VAL A 179 -11.58 -1.03 -7.73
N CYS A 180 -10.89 0.08 -7.50
CA CYS A 180 -9.52 0.32 -7.97
C CYS A 180 -8.61 0.52 -6.75
N LEU A 181 -7.31 0.61 -6.98
CA LEU A 181 -6.38 1.10 -5.95
C LEU A 181 -5.97 2.53 -6.28
N THR A 182 -5.63 3.32 -5.27
CA THR A 182 -5.06 4.65 -5.39
C THR A 182 -3.73 4.68 -4.67
N VAL A 183 -2.72 5.26 -5.32
CA VAL A 183 -1.44 5.60 -4.71
C VAL A 183 -1.26 7.11 -4.79
N ILE A 184 -0.77 7.71 -3.72
CA ILE A 184 -0.47 9.13 -3.65
C ILE A 184 1.04 9.30 -3.73
N ILE A 185 1.49 10.15 -4.63
CA ILE A 185 2.91 10.43 -4.84
C ILE A 185 3.20 11.89 -4.51
N ASP A 186 4.26 12.08 -3.73
CA ASP A 186 4.84 13.37 -3.44
C ASP A 186 6.17 13.49 -4.18
N PHE A 187 6.21 14.34 -5.21
CA PHE A 187 7.42 14.59 -5.98
C PHE A 187 8.34 15.54 -5.22
N ILE A 188 9.44 15.01 -4.68
CA ILE A 188 10.48 15.77 -3.98
C ILE A 188 11.23 16.64 -4.98
N ASP A 189 11.58 16.02 -6.10
CA ASP A 189 12.10 16.67 -7.29
C ASP A 189 11.06 16.60 -8.41
N ALA A 190 10.61 17.76 -8.89
CA ALA A 190 9.60 17.85 -9.94
C ALA A 190 10.07 17.19 -11.25
N SER A 191 11.38 17.18 -11.50
CA SER A 191 11.96 16.63 -12.73
C SER A 191 11.84 15.11 -12.82
N CYS A 192 11.65 14.42 -11.68
CA CYS A 192 11.53 12.97 -11.67
C CYS A 192 10.14 12.48 -12.07
N ARG A 193 9.14 13.37 -12.16
CA ARG A 193 7.74 13.02 -12.40
C ARG A 193 7.53 12.20 -13.67
N SER A 194 8.12 12.64 -14.80
CA SER A 194 7.99 11.93 -16.07
C SER A 194 8.58 10.52 -15.99
N ASN A 195 9.68 10.35 -15.26
CA ASN A 195 10.29 9.03 -15.07
C ASN A 195 9.39 8.15 -14.20
N VAL A 196 8.86 8.66 -13.09
CA VAL A 196 7.93 7.91 -12.22
C VAL A 196 6.66 7.50 -12.97
N GLU A 197 6.07 8.40 -13.76
CA GLU A 197 4.88 8.08 -14.57
C GLU A 197 5.18 7.04 -15.66
N ALA A 198 6.35 7.11 -16.29
CA ALA A 198 6.82 6.07 -17.21
C ALA A 198 7.03 4.72 -16.50
N ALA A 199 7.55 4.71 -15.27
CA ALA A 199 7.64 3.51 -14.45
C ALA A 199 6.26 2.95 -14.10
N LEU A 200 5.29 3.79 -13.72
CA LEU A 200 3.92 3.33 -13.45
C LEU A 200 3.26 2.73 -14.69
N ALA A 201 3.47 3.31 -15.87
CA ALA A 201 2.98 2.76 -17.12
C ALA A 201 3.61 1.39 -17.42
N LEU A 202 4.94 1.27 -17.32
CA LEU A 202 5.64 0.00 -17.54
C LEU A 202 5.27 -1.06 -16.49
N LEU A 203 5.08 -0.67 -15.22
CA LEU A 203 4.55 -1.55 -14.17
C LEU A 203 3.12 -1.98 -14.45
N GLY A 204 2.32 -1.16 -15.12
CA GLY A 204 0.97 -1.54 -15.55
C GLY A 204 0.99 -2.73 -16.51
N ASP A 205 1.96 -2.75 -17.43
CA ASP A 205 2.16 -3.83 -18.41
C ASP A 205 2.88 -5.04 -17.81
N GLU A 206 3.96 -4.84 -17.03
CA GLU A 206 4.72 -5.92 -16.41
C GLU A 206 4.03 -6.54 -15.19
N GLY A 207 3.23 -5.76 -14.48
CA GLY A 207 2.61 -6.10 -13.21
C GLY A 207 3.46 -5.84 -11.96
N ILE A 208 2.80 -5.75 -10.80
CA ILE A 208 3.41 -5.62 -9.47
C ILE A 208 3.19 -6.88 -8.62
N GLY A 209 4.21 -7.32 -7.89
CA GLY A 209 4.18 -8.54 -7.09
C GLY A 209 4.76 -9.75 -7.81
N ALA A 210 4.35 -10.96 -7.41
CA ALA A 210 4.85 -12.21 -8.00
C ALA A 210 3.98 -12.69 -9.18
N ASP A 211 4.51 -13.64 -9.96
CA ASP A 211 3.80 -14.32 -11.07
C ASP A 211 3.34 -13.37 -12.19
N ARG A 212 4.09 -12.27 -12.36
CA ARG A 212 3.94 -11.26 -13.40
C ARG A 212 3.81 -11.83 -14.81
N THR A 213 4.58 -12.87 -15.12
CA THR A 213 4.55 -13.57 -16.42
C THR A 213 3.23 -14.29 -16.70
N ALA A 214 2.44 -14.59 -15.66
CA ALA A 214 1.10 -15.16 -15.78
C ALA A 214 -0.01 -14.09 -15.74
N GLY A 215 0.35 -12.80 -15.86
CA GLY A 215 -0.57 -11.67 -15.90
C GLY A 215 -0.95 -11.08 -14.53
N TYR A 216 -0.34 -11.56 -13.44
CA TYR A 216 -0.61 -11.04 -12.09
C TYR A 216 -0.07 -9.63 -11.91
N GLY A 217 -0.83 -8.83 -11.17
CA GLY A 217 -0.45 -7.48 -10.77
C GLY A 217 -0.49 -6.45 -11.88
N SER A 218 -0.93 -6.80 -13.10
CA SER A 218 -1.08 -5.86 -14.21
C SER A 218 -2.23 -4.88 -13.96
N PHE A 219 -2.06 -3.63 -14.39
CA PHE A 219 -3.02 -2.55 -14.17
C PHE A 219 -2.91 -1.47 -15.24
N VAL A 220 -3.83 -0.51 -15.21
CA VAL A 220 -3.68 0.77 -15.91
C VAL A 220 -3.91 1.94 -14.97
N VAL A 221 -3.19 3.02 -15.21
CA VAL A 221 -3.50 4.32 -14.60
C VAL A 221 -4.72 4.87 -15.34
N ASP A 222 -5.90 4.82 -14.73
CA ASP A 222 -7.14 5.27 -15.35
C ASP A 222 -7.46 6.74 -15.05
N ASN A 223 -6.86 7.29 -13.99
CA ASN A 223 -7.04 8.69 -13.60
C ASN A 223 -5.87 9.22 -12.78
N VAL A 224 -5.61 10.53 -12.94
CA VAL A 224 -4.61 11.30 -12.19
C VAL A 224 -5.30 12.52 -11.61
N GLU A 225 -5.25 12.68 -10.29
CA GLU A 225 -5.79 13.82 -9.56
C GLU A 225 -4.65 14.69 -9.04
N GLU A 226 -4.60 15.94 -9.52
CA GLU A 226 -3.65 16.95 -9.08
C GLU A 226 -4.10 17.60 -7.78
N GLY A 227 -3.16 17.82 -6.86
CA GLY A 227 -3.45 18.54 -5.63
C GLY A 227 -4.33 17.78 -4.66
N PHE A 228 -4.12 16.47 -4.55
CA PHE A 228 -4.80 15.63 -3.56
C PHE A 228 -4.58 16.18 -2.15
N VAL A 229 -5.67 16.42 -1.42
CA VAL A 229 -5.64 16.90 -0.02
C VAL A 229 -6.65 16.13 0.81
N ALA A 230 -6.19 15.60 1.94
CA ALA A 230 -7.05 15.01 2.96
C ALA A 230 -7.08 15.92 4.20
N ASP A 231 -8.08 16.80 4.27
CA ASP A 231 -8.27 17.65 5.45
C ASP A 231 -8.89 16.85 6.60
N LEU A 232 -8.04 16.40 7.52
CA LEU A 232 -8.40 15.62 8.71
C LEU A 232 -8.29 16.45 10.01
N GLY A 233 -8.08 17.76 9.90
CA GLY A 233 -7.75 18.64 11.03
C GLY A 233 -6.25 18.76 11.30
N THR A 234 -5.90 19.23 12.49
CA THR A 234 -4.51 19.60 12.87
C THR A 234 -4.08 18.93 14.17
N GLY A 235 -2.77 18.77 14.38
CA GLY A 235 -2.18 18.35 15.67
C GLY A 235 -1.50 16.98 15.64
N ALA A 236 -1.83 16.15 14.65
CA ALA A 236 -1.15 14.89 14.37
C ALA A 236 -1.13 14.64 12.85
N ARG A 237 -0.28 13.73 12.40
CA ARG A 237 -0.21 13.31 11.00
C ARG A 237 -0.52 11.83 10.87
N LEU A 238 -1.33 11.52 9.87
CA LEU A 238 -1.68 10.16 9.49
C LEU A 238 -0.67 9.64 8.46
N SER A 239 -0.02 8.50 8.76
CA SER A 239 0.88 7.85 7.82
C SER A 239 0.09 7.11 6.74
N LEU A 240 0.25 7.51 5.48
CA LEU A 240 -0.32 6.79 4.32
C LEU A 240 0.67 5.78 3.71
N SER A 241 1.91 5.77 4.19
CA SER A 241 2.98 4.85 3.81
C SER A 241 3.48 4.09 5.04
N LEU A 242 4.28 3.06 4.80
CA LEU A 242 5.22 2.60 5.82
C LEU A 242 6.15 3.75 6.20
N LEU A 243 6.41 3.91 7.49
CA LEU A 243 7.28 4.94 8.03
C LEU A 243 8.38 4.30 8.87
N HIS A 244 9.64 4.55 8.51
CA HIS A 244 10.80 4.17 9.30
C HIS A 244 11.40 5.42 9.93
N PRO A 245 10.92 5.85 11.11
CA PRO A 245 11.34 7.11 11.68
C PRO A 245 12.84 7.12 11.98
N THR A 246 13.47 8.26 11.79
CA THR A 246 14.87 8.45 12.15
C THR A 246 15.03 8.55 13.66
N ARG A 247 16.25 8.36 14.16
CA ARG A 247 16.54 8.53 15.59
C ARG A 247 16.23 9.95 16.07
N ASP A 248 16.59 10.97 15.28
CA ASP A 248 16.31 12.38 15.58
C ASP A 248 14.82 12.64 15.73
N GLU A 249 13.99 12.11 14.82
CA GLU A 249 12.55 12.27 14.88
C GLU A 249 11.96 11.65 16.15
N ILE A 250 12.42 10.47 16.56
CA ILE A 250 12.00 9.83 17.80
C ILE A 250 12.41 10.68 19.01
N GLU A 251 13.65 11.14 19.06
CA GLU A 251 14.18 11.99 20.15
C GLU A 251 13.45 13.34 20.24
N ARG A 252 12.93 13.85 19.13
CA ARG A 252 12.10 15.05 19.05
C ARG A 252 10.62 14.82 19.40
N GLY A 253 10.25 13.59 19.78
CA GLY A 253 8.92 13.27 20.26
C GLY A 253 7.92 12.91 19.16
N LEU A 254 8.36 12.43 17.99
CA LEU A 254 7.45 11.97 16.92
C LEU A 254 6.44 10.92 17.43
N LEU A 255 6.89 10.06 18.35
CA LEU A 255 6.14 8.92 18.89
C LEU A 255 5.65 9.13 20.33
N ASP A 256 5.82 10.34 20.88
CA ASP A 256 5.33 10.66 22.20
C ASP A 256 3.79 10.68 22.22
N PRO A 257 3.14 10.40 23.38
CA PRO A 257 1.70 10.54 23.50
C PRO A 257 1.23 11.92 23.01
N PRO A 258 0.18 12.02 22.17
CA PRO A 258 -0.86 11.02 21.93
C PRO A 258 -0.67 10.18 20.64
N ALA A 259 0.55 9.95 20.17
CA ALA A 259 0.81 9.11 19.01
C ALA A 259 0.22 7.68 19.16
N GLU A 260 -0.35 7.15 18.09
CA GLU A 260 -0.98 5.82 18.03
C GLU A 260 -0.51 5.09 16.77
N TYR A 261 0.22 4.00 16.94
CA TYR A 261 0.86 3.32 15.82
C TYR A 261 0.89 1.80 16.00
N LEU A 262 1.04 1.11 14.87
CA LEU A 262 1.33 -0.32 14.83
C LEU A 262 2.72 -0.52 14.25
N ILE A 263 3.46 -1.51 14.76
CA ILE A 263 4.76 -1.89 14.20
C ILE A 263 4.57 -3.10 13.31
N THR A 264 5.22 -3.08 12.15
CA THR A 264 5.25 -4.16 11.18
C THR A 264 6.70 -4.44 10.78
N SER A 265 7.05 -5.71 10.56
CA SER A 265 8.38 -6.08 10.09
C SER A 265 8.34 -6.27 8.57
N ARG A 266 9.28 -5.65 7.85
CA ARG A 266 9.48 -5.84 6.42
C ARG A 266 10.81 -6.53 6.16
N GLY A 267 10.80 -7.43 5.19
CA GLY A 267 11.96 -8.20 4.76
C GLY A 267 11.66 -8.89 3.44
N GLY A 268 12.37 -9.97 3.15
CA GLY A 268 12.15 -10.77 1.94
C GLY A 268 13.44 -10.99 1.18
N TRP A 269 13.31 -11.49 -0.05
CA TRP A 269 14.45 -11.81 -0.90
C TRP A 269 14.86 -10.58 -1.72
N ALA A 270 16.16 -10.42 -1.96
CA ALA A 270 16.62 -9.44 -2.93
C ALA A 270 16.17 -9.86 -4.34
N THR A 271 15.85 -8.87 -5.18
CA THR A 271 15.24 -9.08 -6.49
C THR A 271 16.23 -8.88 -7.64
N SER A 272 17.47 -8.46 -7.36
CA SER A 272 18.50 -8.30 -8.39
C SER A 272 19.02 -9.67 -8.83
N THR A 273 19.28 -9.81 -10.13
CA THR A 273 19.74 -11.08 -10.75
C THR A 273 21.00 -11.63 -10.09
N SER A 274 21.90 -10.76 -9.61
CA SER A 274 23.14 -11.13 -8.92
C SER A 274 23.00 -11.37 -7.42
N ALA A 275 21.86 -11.00 -6.81
CA ALA A 275 21.65 -11.16 -5.38
C ALA A 275 20.33 -11.87 -5.01
N SER A 276 19.67 -12.54 -5.96
CA SER A 276 18.37 -13.20 -5.77
C SER A 276 18.38 -14.28 -4.68
N SER A 277 19.57 -14.80 -4.34
CA SER A 277 19.82 -15.75 -3.26
C SER A 277 20.02 -15.11 -1.88
N PHE A 278 20.10 -13.79 -1.77
CA PHE A 278 20.31 -13.09 -0.50
C PHE A 278 19.00 -12.59 0.10
N ARG A 279 18.91 -12.68 1.43
CA ARG A 279 17.82 -12.11 2.21
C ARG A 279 18.12 -10.64 2.52
N ARG A 280 17.12 -9.78 2.32
CA ARG A 280 17.18 -8.38 2.76
C ARG A 280 17.17 -8.34 4.30
N LYS A 281 17.86 -7.34 4.87
CA LYS A 281 17.80 -7.07 6.31
C LYS A 281 16.35 -6.83 6.71
N ILE A 282 15.89 -7.47 7.77
CA ILE A 282 14.57 -7.23 8.34
C ILE A 282 14.59 -5.88 9.05
N VAL A 283 13.61 -5.03 8.75
CA VAL A 283 13.44 -3.70 9.35
C VAL A 283 12.05 -3.59 9.95
N ASN A 284 11.95 -2.94 11.10
CA ASN A 284 10.68 -2.64 11.75
C ASN A 284 10.24 -1.23 11.34
N MET A 285 9.00 -1.10 10.90
CA MET A 285 8.41 0.13 10.41
C MET A 285 7.10 0.38 11.14
N LEU A 286 6.70 1.64 11.25
CA LEU A 286 5.33 2.00 11.58
C LEU A 286 4.44 1.65 10.39
N ALA A 287 3.33 0.98 10.66
CA ALA A 287 2.35 0.62 9.65
C ALA A 287 1.55 1.85 9.20
N GLU A 288 0.89 1.73 8.05
CA GLU A 288 -0.06 2.73 7.56
C GLU A 288 -1.22 2.89 8.55
N GLY A 289 -1.81 4.09 8.56
CA GLY A 289 -2.81 4.47 9.54
C GLY A 289 -2.22 4.96 10.87
N SER A 290 -0.92 4.80 11.11
CA SER A 290 -0.29 5.33 12.33
C SER A 290 -0.47 6.86 12.42
N LEU A 291 -0.90 7.33 13.59
CA LEU A 291 -0.94 8.74 13.96
C LEU A 291 0.34 9.10 14.71
N VAL A 292 1.10 10.05 14.17
CA VAL A 292 2.34 10.56 14.76
C VAL A 292 2.24 12.05 15.02
N ASN A 293 3.06 12.58 15.94
CA ASN A 293 3.06 14.00 16.24
C ASN A 293 3.58 14.81 15.05
N ASP A 294 3.03 16.01 14.85
CA ASP A 294 3.56 16.94 13.85
C ASP A 294 4.72 17.75 14.44
N LEU A 295 5.94 17.37 14.09
CA LEU A 295 7.18 18.08 14.40
C LEU A 295 7.49 19.25 13.44
N GLY A 296 6.59 19.60 12.52
CA GLY A 296 6.77 20.69 11.56
C GLY A 296 7.68 20.39 10.37
N SER A 297 8.10 19.13 10.21
CA SER A 297 8.86 18.68 9.03
C SER A 297 7.91 18.47 7.86
N GLN A 298 8.37 18.68 6.62
CA GLN A 298 7.54 18.38 5.46
C GLN A 298 7.19 16.88 5.36
N ARG A 299 8.16 16.01 5.71
CA ARG A 299 8.08 14.55 5.68
C ARG A 299 8.82 13.95 6.88
N TYR A 300 8.57 12.67 7.12
CA TYR A 300 9.25 11.87 8.13
C TYR A 300 9.82 10.59 7.51
N GLY A 301 10.88 10.07 8.13
CA GLY A 301 11.59 8.86 7.68
C GLY A 301 12.73 9.11 6.71
#